data_AF-A0AAU5LAD6-F1
#
_entry.id   AF-A0AAU5LAD6-F1
#
_cell.length_a   1.000
_cell.length_b   1.000
_cell.length_c   1.000
_cell.angle_alpha   90.00
_cell.angle_beta   90.00
_cell.angle_gamma   90.00
#
_symmetry.space_group_name_H-M   'P 1'
#
loop_
_entity.id
_entity.type
_entity.pdbx_description
1 polymer ?
#
loop_
_entity_poly.entity_id
_entity_poly.type
_entity_poly.pdbx_seq_one_letter_code
_entity_poly.pdbx_strand_id
1 'polypeptide(L)'
;MDGLPQGLAARQRNADDALPSVAETDLVAFLRRLPHRPPEPGWRYGSMARLLLDVGRLFTPAPWPGGSAPGSPGACYSESAILAEAEGWAYVEGFGWDRRWFETEHAWCAAPGQADALDPTWTPPADAYLGVPLDPRAAANLMHRHQRPLLSAEPVALEWLQDGVPEGLLVDCGRPVPAEGAAR
;
A
#
# COMPACT_ATOMS: atom_id res chain seq x y z
N MET A 1 -24.66 -10.39 -10.95
CA MET A 1 -23.30 -10.74 -10.52
C MET A 1 -22.49 -10.95 -11.78
N ASP A 2 -22.17 -9.86 -12.45
CA ASP A 2 -21.35 -9.91 -13.66
C ASP A 2 -19.89 -9.91 -13.19
N GLY A 3 -19.25 -11.08 -13.32
CA GLY A 3 -17.84 -11.24 -13.00
C GLY A 3 -16.98 -10.30 -13.85
N LEU A 4 -15.94 -9.75 -13.23
CA LEU A 4 -14.92 -8.97 -13.94
C LEU A 4 -14.42 -9.76 -15.16
N PRO A 5 -14.21 -9.10 -16.32
CA PRO A 5 -13.79 -9.78 -17.53
C PRO A 5 -12.46 -10.51 -17.28
N GLN A 6 -12.43 -11.79 -17.66
CA GLN A 6 -11.25 -12.64 -17.64
C GLN A 6 -10.15 -12.05 -18.55
N GLY A 7 -9.33 -11.17 -17.98
CA GLY A 7 -8.31 -10.43 -18.72
C GLY A 7 -7.08 -10.06 -17.88
N LEU A 8 -6.97 -10.56 -16.65
CA LEU A 8 -5.77 -10.41 -15.82
C LEU A 8 -4.70 -11.42 -16.28
N ALA A 9 -4.31 -11.37 -17.55
CA ALA A 9 -3.13 -12.08 -18.01
C ALA A 9 -1.91 -11.41 -17.38
N ALA A 10 -1.47 -12.00 -16.26
CA ALA A 10 -0.33 -11.61 -15.47
C ALA A 10 0.87 -11.30 -16.36
N ARG A 11 1.28 -10.03 -16.41
CA ARG A 11 2.63 -9.71 -16.84
C ARG A 11 3.52 -9.92 -15.63
N GLN A 12 4.01 -11.14 -15.49
CA GLN A 12 5.09 -11.46 -14.57
C GLN A 12 6.34 -10.71 -15.03
N ARG A 13 6.50 -9.46 -14.61
CA ARG A 13 7.83 -8.84 -14.52
C ARG A 13 8.46 -9.45 -13.28
N ASN A 14 9.65 -10.02 -13.39
CA ASN A 14 10.43 -10.46 -12.22
C ASN A 14 10.47 -9.28 -11.23
N ALA A 15 9.74 -9.40 -10.13
CA ALA A 15 9.49 -8.31 -9.20
C ALA A 15 10.75 -7.92 -8.43
N ASP A 16 11.69 -8.86 -8.27
CA ASP A 16 12.76 -8.72 -7.29
C ASP A 16 13.95 -7.87 -7.75
N ASP A 17 14.12 -7.64 -9.06
CA ASP A 17 15.32 -6.95 -9.62
C ASP A 17 15.03 -5.65 -10.39
N ALA A 18 13.77 -5.23 -10.49
CA ALA A 18 13.42 -4.01 -11.22
C ALA A 18 13.77 -2.77 -10.37
N LEU A 19 14.69 -1.94 -10.88
CA LEU A 19 15.01 -0.65 -10.27
C LEU A 19 13.74 0.21 -10.09
N PRO A 20 13.63 0.97 -8.98
CA PRO A 20 12.50 1.87 -8.79
C PRO A 20 12.40 2.91 -9.90
N SER A 21 11.18 3.33 -10.21
CA SER A 21 10.94 4.48 -11.08
C SER A 21 11.44 5.78 -10.42
N VAL A 22 11.50 6.87 -11.19
CA VAL A 22 11.80 8.21 -10.63
C VAL A 22 10.77 8.59 -9.57
N ALA A 23 9.48 8.35 -9.82
CA ALA A 23 8.41 8.68 -8.86
C ALA A 23 8.49 7.83 -7.58
N GLU A 24 8.84 6.55 -7.70
CA GLU A 24 9.06 5.68 -6.54
C GLU A 24 10.28 6.13 -5.73
N THR A 25 11.34 6.53 -6.42
CA THR A 25 12.55 7.10 -5.78
C THR A 25 12.21 8.40 -5.05
N ASP A 26 11.42 9.28 -5.67
CA ASP A 26 10.98 10.54 -5.07
C ASP A 26 10.11 10.31 -3.82
N LEU A 27 9.14 9.37 -3.89
CA LEU A 27 8.30 8.99 -2.75
C LEU A 27 9.13 8.41 -1.59
N VAL A 28 10.06 7.49 -1.86
CA VAL A 28 10.95 6.93 -0.83
C VAL A 28 11.83 8.02 -0.22
N ALA A 29 12.38 8.91 -1.05
CA ALA A 29 13.19 10.03 -0.58
C ALA A 29 12.38 11.01 0.28
N PHE A 30 11.11 11.25 -0.08
CA PHE A 30 10.18 12.04 0.71
C PHE A 30 9.95 11.41 2.10
N LEU A 31 9.58 10.12 2.16
CA LEU A 31 9.34 9.43 3.44
C LEU A 31 10.58 9.42 4.34
N ARG A 32 11.78 9.28 3.77
CA ARG A 32 13.05 9.35 4.52
C ARG A 32 13.33 10.73 5.12
N ARG A 33 12.83 11.79 4.49
CA ARG A 33 12.99 13.18 4.96
C ARG A 33 11.96 13.58 6.01
N LEU A 34 10.86 12.81 6.14
CA LEU A 34 9.87 13.10 7.16
C LEU A 34 10.51 13.05 8.56
N PRO A 35 10.13 13.97 9.47
CA PRO A 35 10.60 13.95 10.83
C PRO A 35 10.31 12.58 11.47
N HIS A 36 11.36 11.88 11.87
CA HIS A 36 11.27 10.68 12.66
C HIS A 36 11.90 10.96 14.01
N ARG A 37 11.22 10.53 15.08
CA ARG A 37 11.85 10.47 16.40
C ARG A 37 12.58 9.13 16.48
N PRO A 38 13.67 9.03 17.26
CA PRO A 38 14.10 7.72 17.73
C PRO A 38 12.90 7.01 18.36
N PRO A 39 12.72 5.70 18.16
CA PRO A 39 11.69 4.99 18.89
C PRO A 39 11.93 5.15 20.40
N GLU A 40 10.85 5.42 21.14
CA GLU A 40 10.88 5.39 22.61
C GLU A 40 11.28 3.98 23.09
N PRO A 41 11.86 3.81 24.29
CA PRO A 41 12.16 2.48 24.83
C PRO A 41 10.93 1.56 24.78
N GLY A 42 11.07 0.41 24.10
CA GLY A 42 9.99 -0.55 23.92
C GLY A 42 9.15 -0.36 22.64
N TRP A 43 9.38 0.70 21.87
CA TRP A 43 8.75 0.90 20.56
C TRP A 43 9.65 0.40 19.45
N ARG A 44 9.07 -0.25 18.44
CA ARG A 44 9.78 -0.74 17.27
C ARG A 44 10.07 0.37 16.26
N TYR A 45 9.11 1.27 16.06
CA TYR A 45 9.20 2.36 15.09
C TYR A 45 8.91 3.71 15.75
N GLY A 46 9.73 4.71 15.42
CA GLY A 46 9.53 6.08 15.91
C GLY A 46 8.65 6.96 15.01
N SER A 47 8.15 6.42 13.88
CA SER A 47 7.20 7.09 12.99
C SER A 47 6.56 6.09 12.00
N MET A 48 5.40 6.46 11.46
CA MET A 48 4.73 5.67 10.41
C MET A 48 5.58 5.57 9.14
N ALA A 49 6.30 6.64 8.79
CA ALA A 49 7.24 6.62 7.68
C ALA A 49 8.33 5.55 7.88
N ARG A 50 8.83 5.35 9.12
CA ARG A 50 9.83 4.31 9.39
C ARG A 50 9.24 2.91 9.29
N LEU A 51 8.01 2.71 9.76
CA LEU A 51 7.28 1.45 9.58
C LEU A 51 7.12 1.14 8.09
N LEU A 52 6.63 2.09 7.29
CA LEU A 52 6.43 1.94 5.85
C LEU A 52 7.74 1.65 5.10
N LEU A 53 8.84 2.31 5.46
CA LEU A 53 10.14 2.06 4.86
C LEU A 53 10.73 0.69 5.23
N ASP A 54 10.28 0.07 6.32
CA ASP A 54 10.77 -1.23 6.82
C ASP A 54 9.92 -2.40 6.30
N VAL A 55 8.61 -2.36 6.53
CA VAL A 55 7.70 -3.47 6.17
C VAL A 55 6.86 -3.21 4.92
N GLY A 56 6.81 -1.96 4.46
CA GLY A 56 6.07 -1.61 3.25
C GLY A 56 6.67 -2.18 1.98
N ARG A 57 5.92 -2.00 0.89
CA ARG A 57 6.23 -2.48 -0.45
C ARG A 57 5.91 -1.39 -1.47
N LEU A 58 6.76 -1.30 -2.49
CA LEU A 58 6.54 -0.48 -3.67
C LEU A 58 5.63 -1.21 -4.65
N PHE A 59 4.67 -0.48 -5.22
CA PHE A 59 3.76 -0.98 -6.24
C PHE A 59 3.81 -0.11 -7.49
N THR A 60 3.80 -0.79 -8.65
CA THR A 60 3.73 -0.15 -9.96
C THR A 60 2.28 0.28 -10.24
N PRO A 61 2.03 1.56 -10.57
CA PRO A 61 0.70 2.00 -10.96
C PRO A 61 0.16 1.19 -12.14
N ALA A 62 -1.06 0.68 -12.02
CA ALA A 62 -1.75 -0.01 -13.11
C ALA A 62 -3.10 0.65 -13.40
N PRO A 63 -3.44 0.87 -14.69
CA PRO A 63 -4.76 1.38 -15.04
C PRO A 63 -5.83 0.35 -14.69
N TRP A 64 -7.01 0.83 -14.32
CA TRP A 64 -8.12 -0.05 -14.00
C TRP A 64 -8.58 -0.87 -15.23
N PRO A 65 -8.82 -2.18 -15.11
CA PRO A 65 -9.37 -3.00 -16.19
C PRO A 65 -10.78 -2.52 -16.56
N GLY A 66 -10.91 -1.77 -17.66
CA GLY A 66 -12.15 -1.10 -18.06
C GLY A 66 -12.03 0.41 -18.22
N GLY A 67 -10.86 0.98 -17.96
CA GLY A 67 -10.51 2.38 -18.26
C GLY A 67 -10.80 3.35 -17.12
N SER A 68 -11.97 3.22 -16.48
CA SER A 68 -12.33 4.03 -15.31
C SER A 68 -12.42 3.16 -14.06
N ALA A 69 -11.80 3.63 -12.98
CA ALA A 69 -11.89 3.01 -11.68
C ALA A 69 -13.35 3.11 -11.15
N PRO A 70 -13.88 2.04 -10.54
CA PRO A 70 -15.32 1.92 -10.27
C PRO A 70 -15.76 2.63 -8.98
N GLY A 71 -14.83 2.92 -8.09
CA GLY A 71 -15.06 3.49 -6.77
C GLY A 71 -15.16 5.02 -6.77
N SER A 72 -15.71 5.55 -5.68
CA SER A 72 -15.90 6.99 -5.52
C SER A 72 -14.63 7.68 -4.98
N PRO A 73 -14.29 8.88 -5.46
CA PRO A 73 -13.23 9.69 -4.84
C PRO A 73 -13.46 9.87 -3.34
N GLY A 74 -12.41 9.66 -2.54
CA GLY A 74 -12.47 9.74 -1.07
C GLY A 74 -12.96 8.47 -0.35
N ALA A 75 -13.36 7.43 -1.09
CA ALA A 75 -13.78 6.14 -0.54
C ALA A 75 -12.71 5.04 -0.67
N CYS A 76 -11.43 5.41 -0.84
CA CYS A 76 -10.34 4.49 -1.17
C CYS A 76 -10.19 3.34 -0.18
N TYR A 77 -10.31 3.62 1.12
CA TYR A 77 -10.21 2.60 2.16
C TYR A 77 -11.33 1.56 2.08
N SER A 78 -12.58 2.00 2.01
CA SER A 78 -13.75 1.10 2.00
C SER A 78 -13.87 0.35 0.68
N GLU A 79 -13.68 1.02 -0.45
CA GLU A 79 -13.78 0.38 -1.78
C GLU A 79 -12.66 -0.65 -1.98
N SER A 80 -11.44 -0.33 -1.55
CA SER A 80 -10.33 -1.29 -1.61
C SER A 80 -10.53 -2.45 -0.65
N ALA A 81 -11.07 -2.23 0.56
CA ALA A 81 -11.33 -3.32 1.50
C ALA A 81 -12.39 -4.30 0.97
N ILE A 82 -13.50 -3.78 0.44
CA ILE A 82 -14.58 -4.57 -0.16
C ILE A 82 -14.05 -5.37 -1.35
N LEU A 83 -13.29 -4.72 -2.25
CA LEU A 83 -12.71 -5.37 -3.41
C LEU A 83 -11.70 -6.45 -3.03
N ALA A 84 -10.78 -6.15 -2.11
CA ALA A 84 -9.76 -7.07 -1.66
C ALA A 84 -10.39 -8.32 -1.04
N GLU A 85 -11.44 -8.16 -0.23
CA GLU A 85 -12.17 -9.29 0.35
C GLU A 85 -12.91 -10.11 -0.70
N ALA A 86 -13.58 -9.47 -1.66
CA ALA A 86 -14.34 -10.13 -2.71
C ALA A 86 -13.44 -10.96 -3.64
N GLU A 87 -12.26 -10.42 -4.00
CA GLU A 87 -11.34 -11.03 -4.96
C GLU A 87 -10.26 -11.90 -4.29
N GLY A 88 -10.13 -11.86 -2.97
CA GLY A 88 -9.03 -12.50 -2.24
C GLY A 88 -7.66 -11.88 -2.58
N TRP A 89 -7.65 -10.58 -2.90
CA TRP A 89 -6.43 -9.81 -3.17
C TRP A 89 -5.87 -9.19 -1.89
N ALA A 90 -4.60 -8.78 -1.90
CA ALA A 90 -4.06 -8.04 -0.77
C ALA A 90 -4.76 -6.67 -0.67
N TYR A 91 -5.14 -6.30 0.54
CA TYR A 91 -5.54 -4.94 0.87
C TYR A 91 -4.29 -4.13 1.23
N VAL A 92 -4.06 -2.99 0.60
CA VAL A 92 -2.85 -2.20 0.85
C VAL A 92 -3.24 -0.82 1.33
N GLU A 93 -2.66 -0.38 2.45
CA GLU A 93 -2.71 1.02 2.92
C GLU A 93 -1.32 1.63 2.89
N GLY A 94 -1.22 2.91 2.53
CA GLY A 94 0.04 3.63 2.50
C GLY A 94 -0.11 4.98 1.82
N PHE A 95 0.86 5.34 0.97
CA PHE A 95 0.87 6.59 0.23
C PHE A 95 0.80 6.35 -1.28
N GLY A 96 -0.10 7.08 -1.94
CA GLY A 96 -0.01 7.38 -3.36
C GLY A 96 0.80 8.65 -3.57
N TRP A 97 1.61 8.68 -4.62
CA TRP A 97 2.42 9.83 -5.02
C TRP A 97 2.00 10.30 -6.40
N ASP A 98 1.43 11.49 -6.47
CA ASP A 98 1.16 12.20 -7.73
C ASP A 98 1.95 13.51 -7.73
N ARG A 99 2.76 13.75 -8.76
CA ARG A 99 3.55 14.99 -8.86
C ARG A 99 2.69 16.26 -8.94
N ARG A 100 1.38 16.15 -9.12
CA ARG A 100 0.41 17.26 -9.16
C ARG A 100 -0.23 17.53 -7.80
N TRP A 101 -0.45 16.50 -6.99
CA TRP A 101 -1.20 16.57 -5.74
C TRP A 101 -0.39 16.18 -4.49
N PHE A 102 0.89 15.87 -4.68
CA PHE A 102 1.84 15.44 -3.64
C PHE A 102 1.45 14.09 -3.01
N GLU A 103 2.10 13.72 -1.90
CA GLU A 103 1.77 12.51 -1.15
C GLU A 103 0.33 12.56 -0.64
N THR A 104 -0.38 11.43 -0.73
CA THR A 104 -1.71 11.30 -0.13
C THR A 104 -1.83 9.93 0.49
N GLU A 105 -2.24 9.88 1.76
CA GLU A 105 -2.62 8.62 2.41
C GLU A 105 -3.75 7.97 1.63
N HIS A 106 -3.59 6.70 1.29
CA HIS A 106 -4.45 6.03 0.34
C HIS A 106 -4.49 4.53 0.55
N ALA A 107 -5.47 3.89 -0.10
CA ALA A 107 -5.60 2.44 -0.13
C ALA A 107 -5.88 1.93 -1.54
N TRP A 108 -5.36 0.74 -1.85
CA TRP A 108 -5.51 0.06 -3.13
C TRP A 108 -5.47 -1.46 -2.92
N CYS A 109 -5.62 -2.21 -4.02
CA CYS A 109 -5.49 -3.66 -4.01
C CYS A 109 -4.27 -4.12 -4.81
N ALA A 110 -3.73 -5.28 -4.46
CA ALA A 110 -2.72 -5.97 -5.25
C ALA A 110 -3.04 -7.46 -5.34
N ALA A 111 -3.04 -8.00 -6.55
CA ALA A 111 -3.22 -9.43 -6.75
C ALA A 111 -2.06 -10.22 -6.10
N PRO A 112 -2.30 -11.41 -5.54
CA PRO A 112 -1.27 -12.22 -4.90
C PRO A 112 -0.05 -12.44 -5.81
N GLY A 113 1.16 -12.23 -5.27
CA GLY A 113 2.42 -12.37 -6.01
C GLY A 113 2.64 -11.38 -7.14
N GLN A 114 1.82 -10.32 -7.25
CA GLN A 114 1.99 -9.24 -8.23
C GLN A 114 2.46 -7.95 -7.53
N ALA A 115 3.01 -7.02 -8.31
CA ALA A 115 3.45 -5.72 -7.82
C ALA A 115 2.63 -4.56 -8.41
N ASP A 116 1.55 -4.84 -9.13
CA ASP A 116 0.70 -3.81 -9.71
C ASP A 116 -0.31 -3.28 -8.68
N ALA A 117 -0.40 -1.97 -8.52
CA ALA A 117 -1.39 -1.29 -7.71
C ALA A 117 -2.69 -1.11 -8.51
N LEU A 118 -3.74 -1.79 -8.07
CA LEU A 118 -5.10 -1.67 -8.61
C LEU A 118 -5.91 -0.75 -7.68
N ASP A 119 -5.95 0.53 -8.04
CA ASP A 119 -6.65 1.57 -7.30
C ASP A 119 -8.10 1.68 -7.79
N PRO A 120 -9.11 1.35 -6.98
CA PRO A 120 -10.49 1.43 -7.40
C PRO A 120 -11.02 2.86 -7.41
N THR A 121 -10.28 3.88 -6.98
CA THR A 121 -10.81 5.24 -6.77
C THR A 121 -10.12 6.33 -7.58
N TRP A 122 -8.90 6.11 -8.08
CA TRP A 122 -8.19 7.09 -8.91
C TRP A 122 -8.17 6.70 -10.38
N THR A 123 -8.48 7.67 -11.24
CA THR A 123 -8.31 7.57 -12.70
C THR A 123 -7.86 8.93 -13.23
N PRO A 124 -6.63 9.05 -13.77
CA PRO A 124 -5.58 8.02 -13.85
C PRO A 124 -5.06 7.59 -12.46
N PRO A 125 -4.34 6.44 -12.34
CA PRO A 125 -3.64 6.08 -11.11
C PRO A 125 -2.49 7.06 -10.80
N ALA A 126 -1.97 7.01 -9.57
CA ALA A 126 -0.82 7.80 -9.13
C ALA A 126 0.46 7.48 -9.92
N ASP A 127 1.51 8.27 -9.75
CA ASP A 127 2.83 8.00 -10.36
C ASP A 127 3.63 6.93 -9.61
N ALA A 128 3.37 6.75 -8.31
CA ALA A 128 3.96 5.69 -7.48
C ALA A 128 3.09 5.37 -6.24
N TYR A 129 3.27 4.16 -5.70
CA TYR A 129 2.58 3.71 -4.50
C TYR A 129 3.57 3.01 -3.54
N LEU A 130 3.48 3.31 -2.25
CA LEU A 130 4.21 2.63 -1.19
C LEU A 130 3.28 2.36 -0.01
N GLY A 131 3.07 1.10 0.33
CA GLY A 131 2.14 0.72 1.40
C GLY A 131 2.42 -0.64 2.00
N VAL A 132 1.69 -0.97 3.07
CA VAL A 132 1.77 -2.27 3.75
C VAL A 132 0.69 -3.19 3.16
N PRO A 133 1.07 -4.29 2.49
CA PRO A 133 0.10 -5.28 2.01
C PRO A 133 -0.38 -6.19 3.14
N LEU A 134 -1.70 -6.26 3.30
CA LEU A 134 -2.37 -6.95 4.39
C LEU A 134 -3.32 -8.03 3.86
N ASP A 135 -3.50 -9.08 4.65
CA ASP A 135 -4.53 -10.09 4.39
C ASP A 135 -5.90 -9.42 4.35
N PRO A 136 -6.69 -9.62 3.27
CA PRO A 136 -7.93 -8.87 3.05
C PRO A 136 -8.97 -9.10 4.14
N ARG A 137 -9.09 -10.34 4.63
CA ARG A 137 -10.10 -10.69 5.65
C ARG A 137 -9.71 -10.12 7.00
N ALA A 138 -8.44 -10.23 7.37
CA ALA A 138 -7.94 -9.70 8.62
C ALA A 138 -7.99 -8.15 8.62
N ALA A 139 -7.63 -7.50 7.51
CA ALA A 139 -7.77 -6.06 7.35
C ALA A 139 -9.22 -5.60 7.48
N ALA A 140 -10.16 -6.23 6.75
CA ALA A 140 -11.58 -5.92 6.84
C ALA A 140 -12.13 -6.09 8.26
N ASN A 141 -11.73 -7.15 8.97
CA ASN A 141 -12.11 -7.38 10.36
C ASN A 141 -11.58 -6.29 11.31
N LEU A 142 -10.33 -5.86 11.13
CA LEU A 142 -9.73 -4.78 11.92
C LEU A 142 -10.44 -3.45 11.65
N MET A 143 -10.64 -3.10 10.37
CA MET A 143 -11.37 -1.90 9.97
C MET A 143 -12.79 -1.89 10.51
N HIS A 144 -13.49 -3.04 10.46
CA HIS A 144 -14.81 -3.18 11.06
C HIS A 144 -14.79 -3.00 12.58
N ARG A 145 -13.81 -3.58 13.28
CA ARG A 145 -13.69 -3.44 14.73
C ARG A 145 -13.43 -1.98 15.15
N HIS A 146 -12.58 -1.28 14.42
CA HIS A 146 -12.11 0.06 14.77
C HIS A 146 -12.88 1.18 14.08
N GLN A 147 -13.72 0.87 13.07
CA GLN A 147 -14.50 1.79 12.25
C GLN A 147 -13.65 2.88 11.58
N ARG A 148 -12.39 2.57 11.25
CA ARG A 148 -11.40 3.50 10.69
C ARG A 148 -10.37 2.74 9.82
N PRO A 149 -9.62 3.43 8.94
CA PRO A 149 -8.45 2.86 8.26
C PRO A 149 -7.37 2.42 9.25
N LEU A 150 -6.41 1.59 8.85
CA LEU A 150 -5.47 0.94 9.75
C LEU A 150 -4.23 1.79 10.05
N LEU A 151 -3.62 2.41 9.04
CA LEU A 151 -2.41 3.21 9.18
C LEU A 151 -2.68 4.64 9.67
N SER A 152 -3.88 5.19 9.40
CA SER A 152 -4.27 6.54 9.85
C SER A 152 -5.16 6.53 11.12
N ALA A 153 -5.39 5.36 11.74
CA ALA A 153 -6.16 5.26 12.98
C ALA A 153 -5.33 4.91 14.21
N GLU A 154 -5.53 5.72 15.24
CA GLU A 154 -4.72 5.77 16.46
C GLU A 154 -4.74 4.54 17.40
N PRO A 155 -5.65 3.55 17.39
CA PRO A 155 -5.33 2.32 18.13
C PRO A 155 -4.39 1.40 17.34
N VAL A 156 -4.74 1.08 16.09
CA VAL A 156 -3.98 0.11 15.28
C VAL A 156 -2.61 0.65 14.90
N ALA A 157 -2.54 1.91 14.46
CA ALA A 157 -1.28 2.54 14.09
C ALA A 157 -0.31 2.60 15.28
N LEU A 158 -0.77 2.95 16.48
CA LEU A 158 0.10 2.99 17.67
C LEU A 158 0.58 1.59 18.07
N GLU A 159 -0.31 0.58 18.05
CA GLU A 159 0.08 -0.81 18.31
C GLU A 159 1.16 -1.28 17.33
N TRP A 160 1.01 -0.98 16.03
CA TRP A 160 2.01 -1.39 15.03
C TRP A 160 3.30 -0.58 15.11
N LEU A 161 3.26 0.68 15.54
CA LEU A 161 4.47 1.44 15.83
C LEU A 161 5.22 0.87 17.04
N GLN A 162 4.49 0.41 18.05
CA GLN A 162 5.08 -0.14 19.26
C GLN A 162 5.63 -1.56 19.02
N ASP A 163 4.81 -2.48 18.53
CA ASP A 163 5.12 -3.92 18.48
C ASP A 163 5.53 -4.41 17.08
N GLY A 164 5.23 -3.61 16.05
CA GLY A 164 5.33 -4.00 14.65
C GLY A 164 4.02 -4.54 14.09
N VAL A 165 3.96 -4.62 12.76
CA VAL A 165 2.82 -5.27 12.08
C VAL A 165 2.90 -6.79 12.34
N PRO A 166 1.82 -7.45 12.80
CA PRO A 166 1.83 -8.89 13.01
C PRO A 166 2.20 -9.65 11.73
N GLU A 167 3.16 -10.59 11.79
CA GLU A 167 3.66 -11.29 10.59
C GLU A 167 2.55 -12.02 9.84
N GLY A 168 1.60 -12.63 10.56
CA GLY A 168 0.45 -13.32 9.95
C GLY A 168 -0.56 -12.41 9.27
N LEU A 169 -0.40 -11.08 9.37
CA LEU A 169 -1.22 -10.09 8.67
C LEU A 169 -0.60 -9.68 7.33
N LEU A 170 0.71 -9.81 7.16
CA LEU A 170 1.41 -9.35 5.96
C LEU A 170 1.23 -10.32 4.80
N VAL A 171 1.01 -9.79 3.60
CA VAL A 171 0.95 -10.56 2.36
C VAL A 171 2.20 -10.31 1.52
N ASP A 172 2.79 -11.37 0.98
CA ASP A 172 3.98 -11.28 0.14
C ASP A 172 3.62 -10.85 -1.30
N CYS A 173 3.49 -9.54 -1.50
CA CYS A 173 3.28 -8.91 -2.80
C CYS A 173 3.93 -7.52 -2.85
N GLY A 174 4.04 -6.93 -4.05
CA GLY A 174 4.83 -5.71 -4.24
C GLY A 174 6.34 -5.96 -4.13
N ARG A 175 7.12 -4.88 -4.20
CA ARG A 175 8.59 -4.94 -4.18
C ARG A 175 9.14 -4.35 -2.88
N PRO A 176 10.22 -4.89 -2.29
CA PRO A 176 10.81 -4.31 -1.10
C PRO A 176 11.29 -2.87 -1.36
N VAL A 177 11.24 -2.04 -0.32
CA VAL A 177 11.84 -0.70 -0.38
C VAL A 177 13.37 -0.85 -0.42
N PRO A 178 14.08 -0.23 -1.38
CA PRO A 178 15.54 -0.33 -1.43
C PRO A 178 16.21 0.17 -0.16
N ALA A 179 17.19 -0.56 0.36
CA ALA A 179 17.97 -0.15 1.52
C ALA A 179 18.63 1.22 1.31
N GLU A 180 18.91 1.93 2.40
CA GLU A 180 19.66 3.19 2.34
C GLU A 180 21.07 2.92 1.77
N GLY A 181 21.39 3.60 0.66
CA GLY A 181 22.68 3.45 -0.04
C GLY A 181 22.68 2.49 -1.25
N ALA A 182 21.55 1.86 -1.59
CA ALA A 182 21.45 0.96 -2.75
C ALA A 182 21.29 1.68 -4.10
N ALA A 183 21.05 2.98 -4.12
CA ALA A 183 21.07 3.79 -5.33
C ALA A 183 22.48 4.36 -5.56
N ARG A 184 23.24 3.75 -6.48
CA ARG A 184 24.43 4.35 -7.08
C ARG A 184 24.31 4.32 -8.60
#